data_AF-A0A7X1TR06-F1
#
_entry.id   AF-A0A7X1TR06-F1
#
_cell.length_a   1.000
_cell.length_b   1.000
_cell.length_c   1.000
_cell.angle_alpha   90.00
_cell.angle_beta   90.00
_cell.angle_gamma   90.00
#
_symmetry.space_group_name_H-M   'P 1'
#
loop_
_entity.id
_entity.type
_entity.pdbx_description
1 polymer ?
#
loop_
_entity_poly.entity_id
_entity_poly.type
_entity_poly.pdbx_seq_one_letter_code
_entity_poly.pdbx_strand_id
1 'polypeptide(L)'
;MTRHWDTSPLAPARWPQVAEAAVGVLSGAGATEVTTLHGWTESAFGGSPVFGALQWAEVRCPVSELLPLLRGRQALGFTLGRDDWWWRGLVPETGQAFELLFCHEGDLHLTTQDDALAERLGSGLAALGTRLNPRKLAP
;
A
#
# COMPACT_ATOMS: atom_id res chain seq x y z
N MET A 1 -1.62 20.73 3.52
CA MET A 1 -1.50 20.07 4.85
C MET A 1 -1.56 18.59 4.61
N THR A 2 -0.61 17.82 5.16
CA THR A 2 -0.63 16.35 5.07
C THR A 2 -1.82 15.81 5.85
N ARG A 3 -2.56 14.91 5.23
CA ARG A 3 -3.74 14.25 5.79
C ARG A 3 -3.54 12.74 5.76
N HIS A 4 -4.30 12.05 6.61
CA HIS A 4 -4.25 10.61 6.76
C HIS A 4 -5.64 10.03 6.53
N TRP A 5 -5.69 8.87 5.90
CA TRP A 5 -6.90 8.09 5.68
C TRP A 5 -6.64 6.63 5.95
N ASP A 6 -7.67 5.89 6.37
CA ASP A 6 -7.63 4.45 6.57
C ASP A 6 -8.91 3.76 6.08
N THR A 7 -8.81 2.47 5.81
CA THR A 7 -10.00 1.62 5.65
C THR A 7 -10.37 1.01 6.99
N SER A 8 -11.62 0.55 7.15
CA SER A 8 -11.88 -0.47 8.16
C SER A 8 -11.10 -1.76 7.82
N PRO A 9 -10.87 -2.66 8.78
CA PRO A 9 -10.21 -3.94 8.50
C PRO A 9 -10.87 -4.68 7.32
N LEU A 10 -10.04 -5.14 6.40
CA LEU A 10 -10.42 -5.79 5.16
C LEU A 10 -10.40 -7.30 5.34
N ALA A 11 -11.36 -7.99 4.73
CA ALA A 11 -11.31 -9.44 4.66
C ALA A 11 -10.07 -9.89 3.87
N PRO A 12 -9.35 -10.96 4.29
CA PRO A 12 -8.10 -11.38 3.65
C PRO A 12 -8.21 -11.60 2.13
N ALA A 13 -9.35 -12.12 1.67
CA ALA A 13 -9.62 -12.39 0.26
C ALA A 13 -9.72 -11.13 -0.62
N ARG A 14 -9.81 -9.92 -0.04
CA ARG A 14 -9.92 -8.65 -0.78
C ARG A 14 -8.56 -8.00 -1.08
N TRP A 15 -7.49 -8.42 -0.41
CA TRP A 15 -6.19 -7.77 -0.54
C TRP A 15 -5.62 -7.76 -1.96
N PRO A 16 -5.74 -8.83 -2.77
CA PRO A 16 -5.28 -8.79 -4.16
C PRO A 16 -5.93 -7.65 -4.96
N GLN A 17 -7.26 -7.52 -4.87
CA GLN A 17 -8.02 -6.50 -5.59
C GLN A 17 -7.72 -5.09 -5.06
N VAL A 18 -7.48 -4.96 -3.75
CA VAL A 18 -7.07 -3.68 -3.14
C VAL A 18 -5.69 -3.24 -3.64
N ALA A 19 -4.72 -4.17 -3.71
CA ALA A 19 -3.40 -3.89 -4.27
C ALA A 19 -3.49 -3.52 -5.76
N GLU A 20 -4.29 -4.25 -6.54
CA GLU A 20 -4.54 -3.92 -7.95
C GLU A 20 -5.18 -2.54 -8.13
N ALA A 21 -6.18 -2.20 -7.34
CA ALA A 21 -6.83 -0.89 -7.37
C ALA A 21 -5.84 0.23 -7.02
N ALA A 22 -5.00 0.02 -6.01
CA ALA A 22 -3.97 0.99 -5.63
C ALA A 22 -2.94 1.19 -6.75
N VAL A 23 -2.43 0.12 -7.37
CA VAL A 23 -1.54 0.22 -8.54
C VAL A 23 -2.22 0.96 -9.69
N GLY A 24 -3.46 0.62 -10.02
CA GLY A 24 -4.22 1.28 -11.08
C GLY A 24 -4.39 2.79 -10.83
N VAL A 25 -4.68 3.18 -9.59
CA VAL A 25 -4.80 4.59 -9.19
C VAL A 25 -3.46 5.32 -9.29
N LEU A 26 -2.37 4.71 -8.81
CA LEU A 26 -1.03 5.31 -8.90
C LEU A 26 -0.60 5.49 -10.36
N SER A 27 -0.78 4.46 -11.19
CA SER A 27 -0.50 4.55 -12.63
C SER A 27 -1.37 5.60 -13.33
N GLY A 28 -2.66 5.66 -13.00
CA GLY A 28 -3.59 6.67 -13.53
C GLY A 28 -3.31 8.09 -13.06
N ALA A 29 -2.62 8.26 -11.92
CA ALA A 29 -2.09 9.53 -11.44
C ALA A 29 -0.69 9.86 -12.01
N GLY A 30 -0.18 9.01 -12.91
CA GLY A 30 1.10 9.21 -13.58
C GLY A 30 2.33 8.81 -12.76
N ALA A 31 2.17 8.22 -11.57
CA ALA A 31 3.32 7.73 -10.81
C ALA A 31 4.03 6.60 -11.57
N THR A 32 5.33 6.78 -11.81
CA THR A 32 6.15 5.82 -12.57
C THR A 32 6.98 4.92 -11.68
N GLU A 33 7.43 5.44 -10.54
CA GLU A 33 8.27 4.73 -9.58
C GLU A 33 7.76 4.90 -8.14
N VAL A 34 8.04 3.89 -7.34
CA VAL A 34 7.81 3.89 -5.88
C VAL A 34 9.03 3.34 -5.16
N THR A 35 9.33 3.93 -4.00
CA THR A 35 10.14 3.25 -2.99
C THR A 35 9.22 2.36 -2.18
N THR A 36 9.52 1.07 -2.10
CA THR A 36 8.77 0.11 -1.31
C THR A 36 9.63 -0.57 -0.26
N LEU A 37 9.02 -0.90 0.86
CA LEU A 37 9.66 -1.39 2.07
C LEU A 37 8.73 -2.42 2.72
N HIS A 38 9.27 -3.54 3.16
CA HIS A 38 8.56 -4.44 4.07
C HIS A 38 8.98 -4.18 5.51
N GLY A 39 8.05 -4.11 6.47
CA GLY A 39 8.40 -3.93 7.88
C GLY A 39 8.04 -5.11 8.77
N TRP A 40 7.01 -4.98 9.60
CA TRP A 40 6.63 -6.04 10.53
C TRP A 40 5.94 -7.20 9.80
N THR A 41 6.06 -8.42 10.35
CA THR A 41 5.43 -9.62 9.80
C THR A 41 4.82 -10.48 10.90
N GLU A 42 3.63 -11.02 10.67
CA GLU A 42 3.00 -12.08 11.46
C GLU A 42 2.97 -13.42 10.70
N SER A 43 3.18 -13.37 9.39
CA SER A 43 3.05 -14.54 8.53
C SER A 43 4.28 -15.45 8.60
N ALA A 44 4.21 -16.56 7.86
CA ALA A 44 5.34 -17.48 7.70
C ALA A 44 6.56 -16.83 7.03
N PHE A 45 6.42 -15.62 6.46
CA PHE A 45 7.52 -14.89 5.84
C PHE A 45 8.68 -14.65 6.81
N GLY A 46 8.40 -14.40 8.09
CA GLY A 46 9.44 -14.24 9.12
C GLY A 46 10.36 -15.46 9.29
N GLY A 47 9.89 -16.66 8.91
CA GLY A 47 10.70 -17.89 8.91
C GLY A 47 11.51 -18.11 7.64
N SER A 48 11.34 -17.28 6.61
CA SER A 48 12.08 -17.39 5.35
C SER A 48 13.55 -17.02 5.54
N PRO A 49 14.51 -17.78 4.98
CA PRO A 49 15.95 -17.47 5.09
C PRO A 49 16.33 -16.08 4.55
N VAL A 50 15.54 -15.52 3.64
CA VAL A 50 15.78 -14.21 3.04
C VAL A 50 15.11 -13.05 3.79
N PHE A 51 14.28 -13.34 4.80
CA PHE A 51 13.49 -12.36 5.52
C PHE A 51 14.33 -11.20 6.06
N GLY A 52 15.41 -11.49 6.80
CA GLY A 52 16.26 -10.47 7.40
C GLY A 52 16.93 -9.52 6.41
N ALA A 53 17.12 -9.94 5.15
CA ALA A 53 17.67 -9.08 4.09
C ALA A 53 16.59 -8.20 3.42
N LEU A 54 15.32 -8.59 3.52
CA LEU A 54 14.19 -7.89 2.92
C LEU A 54 13.45 -6.99 3.91
N GLN A 55 13.52 -7.32 5.21
CA GLN A 55 12.90 -6.55 6.27
C GLN A 55 13.61 -5.21 6.45
N TRP A 56 12.83 -4.15 6.49
CA TRP A 56 13.30 -2.76 6.60
C TRP A 56 14.20 -2.27 5.45
N ALA A 57 14.30 -3.06 4.38
CA ALA A 57 15.09 -2.72 3.20
C ALA A 57 14.23 -1.97 2.17
N GLU A 58 14.66 -0.76 1.82
CA GLU A 58 14.03 0.02 0.76
C GLU A 58 14.42 -0.49 -0.62
N VAL A 59 13.43 -0.66 -1.48
CA VAL A 59 13.59 -1.05 -2.88
C VAL A 59 12.88 -0.02 -3.74
N ARG A 60 13.60 0.61 -4.67
CA ARG A 60 12.97 1.40 -5.73
C ARG A 60 12.53 0.47 -6.85
N CYS A 61 11.28 0.59 -7.26
CA CYS A 61 10.77 -0.17 -8.40
C CYS A 61 9.73 0.63 -9.19
N PRO A 62 9.58 0.33 -10.49
CA PRO A 62 8.49 0.87 -11.27
C PRO A 62 7.13 0.46 -10.68
N VAL A 63 6.12 1.32 -10.79
CA VAL A 63 4.75 1.01 -10.33
C VAL A 63 4.21 -0.26 -11.01
N SER A 64 4.60 -0.53 -12.26
CA SER A 64 4.24 -1.76 -12.99
C SER A 64 4.78 -3.04 -12.36
N GLU A 65 5.86 -2.96 -11.60
CA GLU A 65 6.54 -4.10 -10.96
C GLU A 65 6.04 -4.39 -9.54
N LEU A 66 5.17 -3.54 -8.98
CA LEU A 66 4.62 -3.75 -7.64
C LEU A 66 3.89 -5.09 -7.49
N LEU A 67 2.98 -5.43 -8.41
CA LEU A 67 2.22 -6.68 -8.34
C LEU A 67 3.09 -7.93 -8.60
N PRO A 68 4.02 -7.94 -9.57
CA PRO A 68 5.04 -8.98 -9.67
C PRO A 68 5.87 -9.14 -8.38
N LEU A 69 6.34 -8.04 -7.79
CA LEU A 69 7.11 -8.06 -6.55
C LEU A 69 6.31 -8.64 -5.39
N LEU A 70 5.03 -8.25 -5.25
CA LEU A 70 4.12 -8.82 -4.26
C LEU A 70 4.03 -10.33 -4.40
N ARG A 71 3.80 -10.83 -5.62
CA ARG A 71 3.70 -12.27 -5.89
C ARG A 71 4.98 -13.01 -5.51
N GLY A 72 6.15 -12.43 -5.81
CA GLY A 72 7.44 -12.96 -5.38
C GLY A 72 7.56 -13.06 -3.86
N ARG A 73 7.12 -12.03 -3.13
CA ARG A 73 7.10 -12.04 -1.65
C ARG A 73 6.09 -13.04 -1.10
N GLN A 74 4.91 -13.14 -1.70
CA GLN A 74 3.87 -14.10 -1.29
C GLN A 74 4.34 -15.56 -1.43
N ALA A 75 5.14 -15.87 -2.46
CA ALA A 75 5.75 -17.18 -2.60
C ALA A 75 6.73 -17.53 -1.46
N LEU A 76 7.23 -16.53 -0.73
CA LEU A 76 8.07 -16.69 0.45
C LEU A 76 7.27 -16.73 1.77
N GLY A 77 5.94 -16.60 1.70
CA GLY A 77 5.04 -16.63 2.85
C GLY A 77 4.41 -15.29 3.23
N PHE A 78 4.78 -14.19 2.57
CA PHE A 78 4.26 -12.85 2.85
C PHE A 78 2.75 -12.76 2.59
N THR A 79 1.99 -12.13 3.48
CA THR A 79 0.54 -12.01 3.41
C THR A 79 0.09 -10.59 3.75
N LEU A 80 -0.52 -9.89 2.78
CA LEU A 80 -1.10 -8.56 3.01
C LEU A 80 -2.19 -8.62 4.10
N GLY A 81 -2.23 -7.58 4.92
CA GLY A 81 -3.13 -7.50 6.08
C GLY A 81 -2.69 -8.31 7.29
N ARG A 82 -1.57 -9.02 7.19
CA ARG A 82 -0.87 -9.68 8.31
C ARG A 82 0.58 -9.23 8.41
N ASP A 83 1.10 -8.66 7.33
CA ASP A 83 2.45 -8.13 7.23
C ASP A 83 2.39 -6.73 6.66
N ASP A 84 3.31 -5.89 7.10
CA ASP A 84 3.37 -4.51 6.63
C ASP A 84 4.05 -4.41 5.26
N TRP A 85 3.44 -3.63 4.38
CA TRP A 85 4.04 -3.23 3.12
C TRP A 85 3.83 -1.75 2.85
N TRP A 86 4.93 -0.99 2.84
CA TRP A 86 4.93 0.44 2.52
C TRP A 86 5.24 0.68 1.06
N TRP A 87 4.50 1.61 0.46
CA TRP A 87 4.82 2.25 -0.82
C TRP A 87 4.87 3.76 -0.62
N ARG A 88 5.94 4.40 -1.11
CA ARG A 88 6.13 5.85 -1.02
C ARG A 88 6.56 6.39 -2.38
N GLY A 89 6.07 7.57 -2.73
CA GLY A 89 6.41 8.19 -4.02
C GLY A 89 5.87 9.60 -4.16
N LEU A 90 5.93 10.10 -5.38
CA LEU A 90 5.39 11.39 -5.80
C LEU A 90 4.32 11.17 -6.87
N VAL A 91 3.27 11.98 -6.84
CA VAL A 91 2.33 12.14 -7.96
C VAL A 91 2.89 13.20 -8.90
N PRO A 92 3.31 12.85 -10.13
CA PRO A 92 3.99 13.83 -10.99
C PRO A 92 3.13 15.02 -11.40
N GLU A 93 1.83 14.84 -11.58
CA GLU A 93 0.90 15.90 -11.97
C GLU A 93 0.87 17.05 -10.95
N THR A 94 1.00 16.73 -9.66
CA THR A 94 0.85 17.69 -8.55
C THR A 94 2.15 17.94 -7.80
N GLY A 95 3.18 17.13 -8.01
CA GLY A 95 4.43 17.13 -7.26
C GLY A 95 4.28 16.70 -5.79
N GLN A 96 3.09 16.23 -5.39
CA GLN A 96 2.79 15.90 -4.00
C GLN A 96 3.26 14.49 -3.65
N ALA A 97 3.74 14.33 -2.42
CA ALA A 97 4.13 13.04 -1.88
C ALA A 97 2.91 12.21 -1.45
N PHE A 98 3.05 10.89 -1.56
CA PHE A 98 2.13 9.94 -0.98
C PHE A 98 2.87 8.82 -0.25
N GLU A 99 2.20 8.24 0.74
CA GLU A 99 2.56 6.99 1.39
C GLU A 99 1.31 6.11 1.49
N LEU A 100 1.44 4.86 1.07
CA LEU A 100 0.47 3.80 1.28
C LEU A 100 1.07 2.74 2.20
N LEU A 101 0.30 2.29 3.18
CA LEU A 101 0.67 1.18 4.05
C LEU A 101 -0.43 0.13 4.03
N PHE A 102 -0.10 -1.05 3.52
CA PHE A 102 -0.89 -2.26 3.71
C PHE A 102 -0.53 -2.79 5.09
N CYS A 103 -1.31 -2.41 6.10
CA CYS A 103 -0.96 -2.60 7.50
C CYS A 103 -1.26 -4.03 7.95
N HIS A 104 -0.42 -4.55 8.84
CA HIS A 104 -0.64 -5.83 9.51
C HIS A 104 -1.89 -5.87 10.40
N GLU A 105 -2.48 -4.71 10.75
CA GLU A 105 -3.76 -4.62 11.49
C GLU A 105 -4.98 -4.91 10.59
N GLY A 106 -4.75 -5.16 9.30
CA GLY A 106 -5.80 -5.53 8.36
C GLY A 106 -6.42 -4.36 7.60
N ASP A 107 -5.91 -3.14 7.74
CA ASP A 107 -6.38 -1.94 7.05
C ASP A 107 -5.34 -1.35 6.08
N LEU A 108 -5.83 -0.57 5.11
CA LEU A 108 -4.98 0.19 4.17
C LEU A 108 -4.93 1.65 4.61
N HIS A 109 -3.74 2.19 4.84
CA HIS A 109 -3.56 3.60 5.17
C HIS A 109 -3.07 4.36 3.94
N LEU A 110 -3.54 5.59 3.78
CA LEU A 110 -3.02 6.58 2.84
C LEU A 110 -2.59 7.83 3.62
N THR A 111 -1.41 8.36 3.31
CA THR A 111 -0.96 9.66 3.76
C THR A 111 -0.59 10.49 2.54
N THR A 112 -1.21 11.65 2.35
CA THR A 112 -0.90 12.55 1.22
C THR A 112 -1.40 13.98 1.47
N GLN A 113 -0.96 14.92 0.64
CA GLN A 113 -1.55 16.27 0.51
C GLN A 113 -2.44 16.40 -0.73
N ASP A 114 -2.44 15.37 -1.59
CA ASP A 114 -3.21 15.34 -2.83
C ASP A 114 -4.61 14.77 -2.58
N ASP A 115 -5.58 15.66 -2.39
CA ASP A 115 -6.97 15.28 -2.17
C ASP A 115 -7.56 14.52 -3.38
N ALA A 116 -7.10 14.83 -4.61
CA ALA A 116 -7.55 14.13 -5.80
C ALA A 116 -7.03 12.68 -5.84
N LEU A 117 -5.80 12.44 -5.38
CA LEU A 117 -5.29 11.07 -5.19
C LEU A 117 -6.16 10.30 -4.17
N ALA A 118 -6.49 10.92 -3.04
CA ALA A 118 -7.32 10.30 -2.01
C ALA A 118 -8.73 9.98 -2.52
N GLU A 119 -9.34 10.88 -3.31
CA GLU A 119 -10.65 10.67 -3.94
C GLU A 119 -10.62 9.55 -4.99
N ARG A 120 -9.59 9.49 -5.84
CA ARG A 120 -9.40 8.42 -6.83
C ARG A 120 -9.24 7.07 -6.14
N LEU A 121 -8.41 7.00 -5.09
CA LEU A 121 -8.24 5.78 -4.31
C LEU A 121 -9.54 5.39 -3.60
N GLY A 122 -10.23 6.35 -2.97
CA GLY A 122 -11.51 6.12 -2.32
C GLY A 122 -12.57 5.58 -3.29
N SER A 123 -12.60 6.08 -4.52
CA SER A 123 -13.52 5.62 -5.57
C SER A 123 -13.17 4.20 -6.05
N GLY A 124 -11.88 3.90 -6.25
CA GLY A 124 -11.41 2.56 -6.61
C GLY A 124 -11.74 1.52 -5.53
N LEU A 125 -11.59 1.90 -4.26
CA LEU A 125 -11.93 1.05 -3.12
C LEU A 125 -13.44 0.87 -2.94
N ALA A 126 -14.25 1.91 -3.20
CA ALA A 126 -15.71 1.84 -3.11
C ALA A 126 -16.29 0.80 -4.08
N ALA A 127 -15.71 0.66 -5.27
CA ALA A 127 -16.08 -0.39 -6.23
C ALA A 127 -15.86 -1.82 -5.70
N LEU A 128 -14.97 -1.97 -4.70
CA LEU A 128 -14.70 -3.24 -4.01
C LEU A 128 -15.52 -3.39 -2.72
N GLY A 129 -16.46 -2.48 -2.45
CA GLY A 129 -17.28 -2.49 -1.24
C GLY A 129 -16.48 -2.19 0.02
N THR A 130 -15.44 -1.34 -0.09
CA THR A 130 -14.72 -0.80 1.07
C THR A 130 -14.58 0.72 0.97
N ARG A 131 -14.40 1.40 2.09
CA ARG A 131 -14.38 2.86 2.17
C ARG A 131 -13.04 3.33 2.72
N LEU A 132 -12.48 4.35 2.07
CA LEU A 132 -11.36 5.13 2.59
C LEU A 132 -11.92 6.29 3.44
N ASN A 133 -11.60 6.28 4.73
CA ASN A 133 -12.11 7.24 5.71
C ASN A 133 -10.99 8.21 6.09
N PRO A 134 -11.26 9.53 6.15
CA PRO A 134 -10.29 10.45 6.73
C PRO A 134 -10.07 10.07 8.19
N ARG A 135 -8.82 9.80 8.54
CA ARG A 135 -8.43 9.50 9.91
C ARG A 135 -8.50 10.79 10.70
N LYS A 136 -9.37 10.84 11.71
CA LYS A 136 -9.27 11.88 12.72
C LYS A 136 -7.97 11.63 13.47
N LEU A 137 -6.98 12.51 13.27
CA LEU A 137 -5.82 12.55 14.18
C LEU A 137 -6.39 12.69 15.59
N ALA A 138 -5.99 11.79 16.49
CA ALA A 138 -6.28 11.99 17.90
C ALA A 138 -5.69 13.35 18.30
N PRO A 139 -6.44 14.18 19.06
CA PRO A 139 -5.96 15.49 19.48
C PRO A 139 -4.65 15.43 20.27
#